data_AF-A0A9J7GK77-F1
#
_entry.id   AF-A0A9J7GK77-F1
#
_cell.length_a   1.000
_cell.length_b   1.000
_cell.length_c   1.000
_cell.angle_alpha   90.00
_cell.angle_beta   90.00
_cell.angle_gamma   90.00
#
_symmetry.space_group_name_H-M   'P 1'
#
loop_
_entity.id
_entity.type
_entity.pdbx_description
1 polymer ?
#
loop_
_entity_poly.entity_id
_entity_poly.type
_entity_poly.pdbx_seq_one_letter_code
_entity_poly.pdbx_strand_id
1 'polypeptide(L)'
;MALYADVSGKQFPVTRGQDVGRYQVSWSLEHKSAHAGTYEVRFFDEESYSLLRKAQRNNEDISVIPPLFTVSVDHRGTWNGPWVSTEVLAAVIGIVIYYLAFNAKSHIQA
;
A
#
# COMPACT_ATOMS: atom_id res chain seq x y z
N MET A 1 -15.49 -27.20 -3.45
CA MET A 1 -14.12 -26.74 -3.70
C MET A 1 -13.95 -25.40 -3.02
N ALA A 2 -13.06 -25.33 -2.04
CA ALA A 2 -12.73 -24.09 -1.34
C ALA A 2 -11.62 -23.37 -2.10
N LEU A 3 -11.67 -22.04 -2.13
CA LEU A 3 -10.64 -21.20 -2.72
C LEU A 3 -10.01 -20.36 -1.61
N TYR A 4 -8.74 -20.04 -1.77
CA TYR A 4 -8.01 -19.17 -0.88
C TYR A 4 -7.45 -18.00 -1.67
N ALA A 5 -7.50 -16.81 -1.11
CA ALA A 5 -6.95 -15.62 -1.73
C ALA A 5 -5.72 -15.16 -0.96
N ASP A 6 -4.72 -14.69 -1.67
CA ASP A 6 -3.57 -13.98 -1.12
C ASP A 6 -3.55 -12.56 -1.69
N VAL A 7 -3.48 -11.58 -0.80
CA VAL A 7 -3.35 -10.16 -1.14
C VAL A 7 -2.09 -9.63 -0.47
N SER A 8 -1.09 -9.31 -1.28
CA SER A 8 0.19 -8.76 -0.79
C SER A 8 0.86 -9.61 0.32
N GLY A 9 0.74 -10.94 0.24
CA GLY A 9 1.32 -11.90 1.20
C GLY A 9 0.42 -12.21 2.42
N LYS A 10 -0.78 -11.63 2.49
CA LYS A 10 -1.79 -11.93 3.52
C LYS A 10 -2.90 -12.81 2.93
N GLN A 11 -3.15 -13.93 3.62
CA GLN A 11 -4.16 -14.91 3.21
C GLN A 11 -5.56 -14.54 3.72
N PHE A 12 -6.54 -14.65 2.84
CA PHE A 12 -7.96 -14.42 3.11
C PHE A 12 -8.81 -15.60 2.64
N PRO A 13 -9.82 -16.01 3.42
CA PRO A 13 -10.75 -17.06 3.01
C PRO A 13 -11.66 -16.55 1.89
N VAL A 14 -11.93 -17.39 0.89
CA VAL A 14 -12.92 -17.10 -0.15
C VAL A 14 -14.22 -17.82 0.17
N THR A 15 -15.31 -17.06 0.25
CA THR A 15 -16.65 -17.61 0.49
C THR A 15 -17.38 -17.76 -0.82
N ARG A 16 -18.03 -18.92 -1.04
CA ARG A 16 -18.91 -19.13 -2.19
C ARG A 16 -20.31 -18.62 -1.85
N GLY A 17 -20.86 -17.74 -2.68
CA GLY A 17 -22.21 -17.22 -2.53
C GLY A 17 -23.29 -18.30 -2.76
N GLN A 18 -24.53 -18.00 -2.36
CA GLN A 18 -25.69 -18.88 -2.59
C GLN A 18 -25.96 -19.09 -4.10
N ASP A 19 -25.60 -18.12 -4.93
CA ASP A 19 -25.67 -18.23 -6.39
C ASP A 19 -24.47 -19.00 -6.97
N VAL A 20 -24.74 -19.92 -7.89
CA VAL A 20 -23.71 -20.74 -8.56
C VAL A 20 -22.69 -19.83 -9.27
N GLY A 21 -21.41 -20.02 -8.95
CA GLY A 21 -20.29 -19.32 -9.60
C GLY A 21 -19.90 -17.98 -8.98
N ARG A 22 -20.57 -17.51 -7.93
CA ARG A 22 -20.16 -16.29 -7.22
C ARG A 22 -19.22 -16.63 -6.06
N TYR A 23 -18.06 -15.99 -6.06
CA TYR A 23 -17.07 -16.08 -4.99
C TYR A 23 -16.83 -14.68 -4.44
N GLN A 24 -16.71 -14.58 -3.12
CA GLN A 24 -16.50 -13.32 -2.41
C GLN A 24 -15.25 -13.43 -1.54
N VAL A 25 -14.40 -12.41 -1.65
CA VAL A 25 -13.26 -12.18 -0.78
C VAL A 25 -13.32 -10.74 -0.30
N SER A 26 -13.05 -10.52 0.98
CA SER A 26 -12.97 -9.19 1.58
C SER A 26 -11.69 -9.08 2.38
N TRP A 27 -10.95 -8.01 2.16
CA TRP A 27 -9.76 -7.68 2.93
C TRP A 27 -9.82 -6.22 3.38
N SER A 28 -9.08 -5.92 4.44
CA SER A 28 -8.90 -4.56 4.93
C SER A 28 -7.41 -4.28 5.11
N LEU A 29 -7.03 -3.04 4.82
CA LEU A 29 -5.68 -2.51 4.96
C LEU A 29 -5.75 -1.27 5.84
N GLU A 30 -4.71 -1.02 6.64
CA GLU A 30 -4.61 0.23 7.38
C GLU A 30 -4.44 1.38 6.37
N HIS A 31 -5.12 2.51 6.59
CA HIS A 31 -5.10 3.65 5.67
C HIS A 31 -3.68 4.13 5.32
N LYS A 32 -2.74 4.10 6.28
CA LYS A 32 -1.33 4.44 6.05
C LYS A 32 -0.60 3.47 5.12
N SER A 33 -1.05 2.23 5.05
CA SER A 33 -0.51 1.18 4.19
C SER A 33 -1.26 1.06 2.85
N ALA A 34 -2.44 1.68 2.75
CA ALA A 34 -3.32 1.66 1.60
C ALA A 34 -2.90 2.69 0.54
N HIS A 35 -1.71 2.51 -0.03
CA HIS A 35 -1.17 3.39 -1.05
C HIS A 35 -1.95 3.30 -2.37
N ALA A 36 -1.88 4.36 -3.17
CA ALA A 36 -2.35 4.33 -4.55
C ALA A 36 -1.55 3.28 -5.33
N GLY A 37 -2.25 2.38 -6.01
CA GLY A 37 -1.61 1.32 -6.76
C GLY A 37 -2.55 0.17 -7.12
N THR A 38 -2.01 -0.77 -7.86
CA THR A 38 -2.70 -2.00 -8.26
C THR A 38 -2.46 -3.07 -7.21
N TYR A 39 -3.53 -3.55 -6.59
CA TYR A 39 -3.49 -4.68 -5.67
C TYR A 39 -3.75 -5.97 -6.45
N GLU A 40 -2.76 -6.85 -6.48
CA GLU A 40 -2.92 -8.19 -7.05
C GLU A 40 -3.53 -9.14 -6.01
N VAL A 41 -4.74 -9.62 -6.30
CA VAL A 41 -5.40 -10.68 -5.55
C VAL A 41 -5.13 -12.00 -6.25
N ARG A 42 -4.33 -12.87 -5.63
CA ARG A 42 -3.94 -14.17 -6.17
C ARG A 42 -4.84 -15.25 -5.57
N PHE A 43 -5.46 -16.07 -6.41
CA PHE A 43 -6.31 -17.15 -5.95
C PHE A 43 -5.59 -18.49 -6.05
N PHE A 44 -5.72 -19.30 -5.00
CA PHE A 44 -5.15 -20.63 -4.88
C PHE A 44 -6.24 -21.66 -4.62
N ASP A 45 -6.04 -22.85 -5.16
CA ASP A 45 -6.79 -24.04 -4.76
C ASP A 45 -6.26 -24.61 -3.45
N GLU A 46 -6.91 -25.65 -2.94
CA GLU A 46 -6.55 -26.26 -1.65
C GLU A 46 -5.14 -26.88 -1.66
N GLU A 47 -4.73 -27.45 -2.79
CA GLU A 47 -3.42 -28.08 -2.97
C GLU A 47 -2.30 -27.02 -3.00
N SER A 48 -2.40 -26.02 -3.87
CA SER A 48 -1.42 -24.93 -4.01
C SER A 48 -1.36 -24.07 -2.74
N TYR A 49 -2.49 -23.91 -2.05
CA TYR A 49 -2.53 -23.24 -0.75
C TYR A 49 -1.73 -23.99 0.33
N SER A 50 -1.83 -25.32 0.36
CA SER A 50 -1.06 -26.14 1.30
C SER A 50 0.45 -26.01 1.07
N LEU A 51 0.86 -25.95 -0.20
CA LEU A 51 2.24 -25.72 -0.61
C LEU A 51 2.68 -24.31 -0.23
N LEU A 52 1.84 -23.29 -0.44
CA LEU A 52 2.15 -21.90 -0.13
C LEU A 52 2.38 -21.70 1.37
N ARG A 53 1.55 -22.31 2.20
CA ARG A 53 1.72 -22.29 3.66
C ARG A 53 2.93 -23.09 4.13
N LYS A 54 3.34 -24.12 3.39
CA LYS A 54 4.58 -24.86 3.66
C LYS A 54 5.80 -24.02 3.31
N ALA A 55 5.82 -23.42 2.13
CA ALA A 55 6.89 -22.55 1.66
C ALA A 55 7.08 -21.34 2.59
N GLN A 56 6.00 -20.70 3.02
CA GLN A 56 6.04 -19.59 3.99
C GLN A 56 6.64 -20.00 5.34
N ARG A 57 6.33 -21.20 5.85
CA ARG A 57 6.91 -21.69 7.11
C ARG A 57 8.39 -22.05 6.99
N ASN A 58 8.79 -22.54 5.81
CA ASN A 58 10.15 -22.96 5.53
C ASN A 58 11.04 -21.81 4.99
N ASN A 59 10.47 -20.62 4.81
CA ASN A 59 11.14 -19.48 4.19
C ASN A 59 11.68 -19.79 2.78
N GLU A 60 10.98 -20.67 2.06
CA GLU A 60 11.25 -21.04 0.67
C GLU A 60 10.65 -20.00 -0.29
N ASP A 61 11.10 -19.99 -1.54
CA ASP A 61 10.68 -19.02 -2.53
C ASP A 61 9.21 -19.23 -2.94
N ILE A 62 8.33 -18.34 -2.48
CA ILE A 62 6.88 -18.38 -2.68
C ILE A 62 6.53 -18.19 -4.17
N SER A 63 7.46 -17.64 -4.96
CA SER A 63 7.28 -17.40 -6.40
C SER A 63 7.19 -18.66 -7.25
N VAL A 64 7.61 -19.82 -6.71
CA VAL A 64 7.59 -21.11 -7.41
C VAL A 64 6.17 -21.69 -7.51
N ILE A 65 5.24 -21.26 -6.65
CA ILE A 65 3.89 -21.81 -6.59
C ILE A 65 2.97 -20.95 -7.47
N PRO A 66 2.52 -21.46 -8.62
CA PRO A 66 1.68 -20.68 -9.53
C PRO A 66 0.28 -20.48 -8.91
N PRO A 67 -0.26 -19.25 -8.92
CA PRO A 67 -1.65 -19.02 -8.57
C PRO A 67 -2.56 -19.57 -9.68
N LEU A 68 -3.79 -19.97 -9.32
CA LEU A 68 -4.79 -20.45 -10.27
C LEU A 68 -5.23 -19.34 -11.23
N PHE A 69 -5.45 -18.15 -10.69
CA PHE A 69 -5.68 -16.92 -11.44
C PHE A 69 -5.38 -15.70 -10.56
N THR A 70 -5.14 -14.56 -11.20
CA THR A 70 -4.88 -13.29 -10.53
C THR A 70 -5.90 -12.25 -10.96
N VAL A 71 -6.35 -11.44 -10.01
CA VAL A 71 -7.28 -10.33 -10.26
C VAL A 71 -6.61 -9.05 -9.77
N SER A 72 -6.40 -8.09 -10.68
CA SER A 72 -5.84 -6.78 -10.36
C SER A 72 -6.96 -5.80 -9.97
N VAL A 73 -6.83 -5.20 -8.78
CA VAL A 73 -7.77 -4.18 -8.27
C VAL A 73 -7.04 -2.86 -8.16
N ASP A 74 -7.42 -1.89 -8.97
CA ASP A 74 -6.80 -0.56 -8.96
C ASP A 74 -7.38 0.30 -7.84
N HIS A 75 -6.53 0.66 -6.88
CA HIS A 75 -6.86 1.61 -5.84
C HIS A 75 -6.34 3.00 -6.24
N ARG A 76 -7.28 3.90 -6.58
CA ARG A 76 -7.00 5.34 -6.73
C ARG A 76 -6.77 5.88 -5.33
N GLY A 77 -5.54 5.74 -4.84
CA GLY A 77 -5.23 5.92 -3.44
C GLY A 77 -5.49 7.32 -2.91
N THR A 78 -5.28 7.44 -1.60
CA THR A 78 -5.64 8.61 -0.83
C THR A 78 -4.51 9.62 -0.83
N TRP A 79 -4.84 10.92 -0.89
CA TRP A 79 -3.86 12.00 -0.81
C TRP A 79 -3.14 11.96 0.56
N ASN A 80 -1.85 11.67 0.56
CA ASN A 80 -1.03 11.52 1.79
C ASN A 80 -0.62 12.86 2.43
N GLY A 81 -1.21 13.98 2.03
CA GLY A 81 -0.86 15.30 2.55
C GLY A 81 0.47 15.85 1.99
N PRO A 82 0.79 17.11 2.28
CA PRO A 82 2.09 17.68 1.95
C PRO A 82 3.20 17.01 2.77
N TRP A 83 4.33 16.73 2.13
CA TRP A 83 5.51 16.10 2.74
C TRP A 83 6.24 16.99 3.76
N VAL A 84 5.91 18.29 3.82
CA VAL A 84 6.44 19.26 4.80
C VAL A 84 5.27 19.95 5.50
N SER A 85 5.35 20.05 6.83
CA SER A 85 4.42 20.84 7.63
C SER A 85 4.44 22.30 7.19
N THR A 86 3.26 22.92 7.07
CA THR A 86 3.13 24.34 6.70
C THR A 86 3.83 25.28 7.69
N GLU A 87 3.97 24.87 8.95
CA GLU A 87 4.73 25.57 9.99
C GLU A 87 6.22 25.71 9.65
N VAL A 88 6.85 24.62 9.19
CA VAL A 88 8.27 24.62 8.81
C VAL A 88 8.47 25.53 7.60
N LEU A 89 7.55 25.47 6.63
CA LEU A 89 7.58 26.35 5.47
C LEU A 89 7.47 27.83 5.86
N ALA A 90 6.54 28.17 6.75
CA ALA A 90 6.35 29.54 7.24
C ALA A 90 7.59 30.06 7.99
N ALA A 91 8.20 29.23 8.84
CA ALA A 91 9.42 29.58 9.58
C ALA A 91 10.60 29.87 8.63
N VAL A 92 10.80 29.02 7.61
CA VAL A 92 11.85 29.23 6.59
C VAL A 92 11.63 30.53 5.83
N ILE A 93 10.40 30.81 5.39
CA ILE A 93 10.07 32.06 4.72
C ILE A 93 10.36 33.27 5.62
N GLY A 94 10.00 33.20 6.90
CA GLY A 94 10.28 34.25 7.88
C GLY A 94 11.77 34.53 8.05
N ILE A 95 12.59 33.48 8.15
CA ILE A 95 14.06 33.60 8.26
C ILE A 95 14.65 34.24 7.01
N VAL A 96 14.20 33.83 5.81
CA VAL A 96 14.66 34.39 4.53
C VAL A 96 14.34 35.88 4.45
N ILE A 97 13.10 36.27 4.77
CA ILE A 97 12.69 37.68 4.75
C ILE A 97 13.51 38.50 5.76
N TYR A 98 13.69 37.98 6.97
CA TYR A 98 14.51 38.65 7.99
C TYR A 98 15.95 38.86 7.51
N TYR A 99 16.57 37.83 6.93
CA TYR A 99 17.93 37.90 6.42
C TYR A 99 18.08 38.94 5.30
N LEU A 100 17.14 38.97 4.36
CA LEU A 100 17.12 39.96 3.28
C LEU A 100 16.96 41.38 3.82
N ALA A 101 16.05 41.58 4.77
CA ALA A 101 15.84 42.87 5.42
C ALA A 101 17.08 43.33 6.21
N PHE A 102 17.72 42.42 6.92
CA PHE A 102 18.95 42.70 7.68
C PHE A 102 20.10 43.09 6.76
N ASN A 103 20.30 42.37 5.66
CA ASN A 103 21.33 42.70 4.66
C ASN A 103 21.07 44.04 3.96
N ALA A 104 19.82 44.34 3.62
CA ALA A 104 19.46 45.63 3.03
C ALA A 104 19.76 46.78 4.01
N LYS A 105 19.41 46.60 5.30
CA LYS A 105 19.72 47.58 6.35
C LYS A 105 21.23 47.76 6.53
N SER A 106 21.99 46.66 6.63
CA SER A 106 23.45 46.73 6.85
C SER A 106 24.17 47.38 5.66
N HIS A 107 23.71 47.15 4.43
CA HIS A 107 24.25 47.79 3.23
C HIS A 107 23.96 49.30 3.17
N ILE A 108 22.83 49.76 3.71
CA ILE A 108 22.48 51.20 3.75
C ILE A 108 23.23 51.92 4.88
N GLN A 109 23.58 51.22 5.96
CA GLN A 109 24.26 51.77 7.14
C GLN A 109 25.80 51.69 7.06
N ALA A 110 26.36 51.12 5.99
CA ALA A 110 27.78 51.09 5.68
C ALA A 110 28.18 52.27 4.79
#